data_AF-A0A661FB44-F1
#
_entry.id   AF-A0A661FB44-F1
#
_cell.length_a   1.000
_cell.length_b   1.000
_cell.length_c   1.000
_cell.angle_alpha   90.00
_cell.angle_beta   90.00
_cell.angle_gamma   90.00
#
_symmetry.space_group_name_H-M   'P 1'
#
loop_
_entity.id
_entity.type
_entity.pdbx_description
1 polymer ?
#
loop_
_entity_poly.entity_id
_entity_poly.type
_entity_poly.pdbx_seq_one_letter_code
_entity_poly.pdbx_strand_id
1 'polypeptide(L)'
;MKQKMAYTMLMASLPPHPMSLWDFKHKPVTRLRLERQLKLLTEQDSQQLAAIESILHWAKMQEANSDAEIAIEAGRVIKSINNPLLQEAIIWRLELRIIVTAIRRRKLNRPPSDKHEHWGYGQVLPLIRSNWQLDDFGLSHRFPWVAKAQDLFVKNESVELEKLLLNLSWQHYEKLGQAHYFDFEAVVLYVLRWDIVNRWTQCDEQAAMLQFEALVNRGLLQTA
;
A
#
# COMPACT_ATOMS: atom_id res chain seq x y z
N MET A 1 17.55 -25.45 9.79
CA MET A 1 16.49 -26.16 10.56
C MET A 1 15.77 -25.25 11.56
N LYS A 2 16.48 -24.53 12.45
CA LYS A 2 15.85 -23.61 13.43
C LYS A 2 15.00 -22.49 12.78
N GLN A 3 15.49 -21.87 11.71
CA GLN A 3 14.80 -20.75 11.04
C GLN A 3 13.47 -21.17 10.38
N LYS A 4 13.45 -22.30 9.65
CA LYS A 4 12.20 -22.86 9.07
C LYS A 4 11.15 -23.18 10.15
N MET A 5 11.60 -23.68 11.31
CA MET A 5 10.71 -23.95 12.44
C MET A 5 10.18 -22.65 13.07
N ALA A 6 11.00 -21.60 13.14
CA ALA A 6 10.58 -20.28 13.60
C ALA A 6 9.49 -19.67 12.70
N TYR A 7 9.65 -19.70 11.38
CA TYR A 7 8.60 -19.22 10.46
C TYR A 7 7.34 -20.07 10.49
N THR A 8 7.48 -21.39 10.65
CA THR A 8 6.31 -22.27 10.80
C THR A 8 5.52 -21.91 12.06
N MET A 9 6.19 -21.74 13.21
CA MET A 9 5.55 -21.33 14.46
C MET A 9 4.94 -19.93 14.36
N LEU A 10 5.67 -18.99 13.75
CA LEU A 10 5.21 -17.62 13.54
C LEU A 10 3.93 -17.63 12.71
N MET A 11 3.95 -18.21 11.51
CA MET A 11 2.79 -18.23 10.61
C MET A 11 1.61 -19.00 11.20
N ALA A 12 1.85 -20.11 11.91
CA ALA A 12 0.79 -20.86 12.60
C ALA A 12 0.17 -20.10 13.79
N SER A 13 0.90 -19.13 14.37
CA SER A 13 0.40 -18.30 15.48
C SER A 13 -0.42 -17.08 15.02
N LEU A 14 -0.37 -16.76 13.73
CA LEU A 14 -1.09 -15.65 13.13
C LEU A 14 -2.47 -16.11 12.68
N PRO A 15 -3.52 -15.30 12.92
CA PRO A 15 -4.84 -15.63 12.37
C PRO A 15 -4.82 -15.50 10.85
N PRO A 16 -5.63 -16.29 10.14
CA PRO A 16 -5.72 -16.18 8.69
C PRO A 16 -6.25 -14.80 8.29
N HIS A 17 -5.74 -14.27 7.18
CA HIS A 17 -6.36 -13.13 6.52
C HIS A 17 -7.77 -13.50 6.02
N PRO A 18 -8.70 -12.54 5.97
CA PRO A 18 -10.01 -12.80 5.35
C PRO A 18 -9.86 -13.23 3.88
N MET A 19 -10.84 -13.95 3.34
CA MET A 19 -10.80 -14.35 1.91
C MET A 19 -10.95 -13.14 0.97
N SER A 20 -11.60 -12.08 1.44
CA SER A 20 -11.77 -10.83 0.73
C SER A 20 -11.36 -9.69 1.65
N LEU A 21 -10.75 -8.64 1.11
CA LEU A 21 -10.48 -7.41 1.85
C LEU A 21 -11.76 -6.85 2.50
N TRP A 22 -12.92 -7.12 1.92
CA TRP A 22 -14.22 -6.60 2.34
C TRP A 22 -14.96 -7.49 3.36
N ASP A 23 -14.40 -8.64 3.72
CA ASP A 23 -15.02 -9.54 4.70
C ASP A 23 -14.53 -9.20 6.13
N PHE A 24 -15.26 -8.30 6.80
CA PHE A 24 -14.92 -7.75 8.11
C PHE A 24 -15.42 -8.55 9.30
N LYS A 25 -15.77 -9.83 9.11
CA LYS A 25 -16.24 -10.68 10.23
C LYS A 25 -15.27 -10.68 11.43
N HIS A 26 -13.98 -10.37 11.21
CA HIS A 26 -12.97 -10.30 12.24
C HIS A 26 -12.10 -9.04 12.06
N LYS A 27 -11.94 -8.23 13.11
CA LYS A 27 -10.94 -7.16 13.12
C LYS A 27 -9.54 -7.77 13.00
N PRO A 28 -8.60 -7.12 12.28
CA PRO A 28 -7.22 -7.59 12.23
C PRO A 28 -6.64 -7.63 13.65
N VAL A 29 -5.65 -8.49 13.88
CA VAL A 29 -4.90 -8.46 15.15
C VAL A 29 -4.34 -7.07 15.42
N THR A 30 -4.31 -6.65 16.68
CA THR A 30 -3.72 -5.36 17.01
C THR A 30 -2.24 -5.32 16.61
N ARG A 31 -1.73 -4.13 16.26
CA ARG A 31 -0.31 -3.95 15.89
C ARG A 31 0.63 -4.53 16.96
N LEU A 32 0.34 -4.27 18.23
CA LEU A 32 1.10 -4.79 19.37
C LEU A 32 1.18 -6.33 19.38
N ARG A 33 0.07 -7.02 19.05
CA ARG A 33 0.05 -8.49 19.00
C ARG A 33 0.85 -9.01 17.81
N LEU A 34 0.73 -8.35 16.64
CA LEU A 34 1.53 -8.69 15.47
C LEU A 34 3.03 -8.55 15.77
N GLU A 35 3.46 -7.42 16.33
CA GLU A 35 4.85 -7.15 16.71
C GLU A 35 5.40 -8.18 17.71
N ARG A 36 4.58 -8.65 18.66
CA ARG A 36 4.98 -9.73 19.57
C ARG A 36 5.30 -11.02 18.83
N GLN A 37 4.53 -11.39 17.80
CA GLN A 37 4.81 -12.59 17.00
C GLN A 37 6.02 -12.41 16.10
N LEU A 38 6.23 -11.21 15.56
CA LEU A 38 7.38 -10.88 14.72
C LEU A 38 8.72 -10.94 15.47
N LYS A 39 8.73 -10.97 16.82
CA LYS A 39 9.95 -11.21 17.61
C LYS A 39 10.61 -12.57 17.36
N LEU A 40 9.90 -13.51 16.69
CA LEU A 40 10.45 -14.79 16.26
C LEU A 40 11.33 -14.68 15.01
N LEU A 41 11.33 -13.54 14.32
CA LEU A 41 12.21 -13.28 13.19
C LEU A 41 13.67 -13.18 13.65
N THR A 42 14.58 -13.48 12.72
CA THR A 42 16.00 -13.15 12.93
C THR A 42 16.19 -11.63 12.91
N GLU A 43 17.29 -11.15 13.48
CA GLU A 43 17.64 -9.72 13.42
C GLU A 43 17.69 -9.20 11.97
N GLN A 44 18.29 -9.98 11.07
CA GLN A 44 18.38 -9.64 9.65
C GLN A 44 16.99 -9.53 8.99
N ASP A 45 16.10 -10.49 9.25
CA ASP A 45 14.74 -10.51 8.67
C ASP A 45 13.87 -9.39 9.24
N SER A 46 14.02 -9.11 10.53
CA SER A 46 13.35 -8.00 11.22
C SER A 46 13.77 -6.66 10.61
N GLN A 47 15.06 -6.45 10.38
CA GLN A 47 15.59 -5.25 9.72
C GLN A 47 15.09 -5.13 8.27
N GLN A 48 15.06 -6.23 7.52
CA GLN A 48 14.57 -6.22 6.14
C GLN A 48 13.06 -5.94 6.08
N LEU A 49 12.26 -6.52 6.98
CA LEU A 49 10.84 -6.21 7.10
C LEU A 49 10.61 -4.74 7.47
N ALA A 50 11.34 -4.22 8.45
CA ALA A 50 11.23 -2.81 8.85
C ALA A 50 11.61 -1.83 7.74
N ALA A 51 12.63 -2.16 6.94
CA ALA A 51 13.02 -1.39 5.76
C ALA A 51 11.92 -1.42 4.67
N ILE A 52 11.29 -2.58 4.45
CA ILE A 52 10.14 -2.72 3.55
C ILE A 52 8.95 -1.87 4.04
N GLU A 53 8.62 -1.97 5.32
CA GLU A 53 7.53 -1.21 5.93
C GLU A 53 7.80 0.31 5.85
N SER A 54 9.04 0.77 6.04
CA SER A 54 9.37 2.20 6.07
C SER A 54 9.03 2.93 4.75
N ILE A 55 9.28 2.28 3.60
CA ILE A 55 8.97 2.85 2.28
C ILE A 55 7.50 2.66 1.90
N LEU A 56 6.80 1.72 2.53
CA LEU A 56 5.38 1.46 2.29
C LEU A 56 4.45 2.18 3.28
N HIS A 57 4.90 2.68 4.42
CA HIS A 57 4.06 3.48 5.32
C HIS A 57 3.95 4.93 4.84
N TRP A 58 2.82 5.21 4.19
CA TRP A 58 2.44 6.51 3.63
C TRP A 58 2.41 7.67 4.65
N ALA A 59 2.06 7.41 5.92
CA ALA A 59 1.96 8.46 6.93
C ALA A 59 3.30 9.20 7.16
N LYS A 60 4.44 8.50 7.04
CA LYS A 60 5.77 9.10 7.16
C LYS A 60 6.21 9.90 5.94
N MET A 61 5.58 9.68 4.77
CA MET A 61 5.96 10.37 3.53
C MET A 61 5.33 11.77 3.41
N GLN A 62 4.27 12.08 4.18
CA GLN A 62 3.77 13.45 4.31
C GLN A 62 4.70 14.34 5.14
N GLU A 63 5.57 13.73 5.94
CA GLU A 63 6.62 14.41 6.75
C GLU A 63 7.96 14.52 6.00
N ALA A 64 8.09 13.93 4.81
CA ALA A 64 9.31 13.99 4.02
C ALA A 64 9.47 15.37 3.37
N ASN A 65 10.68 15.92 3.39
CA ASN A 65 10.97 17.28 2.94
C ASN A 65 10.91 17.42 1.41
N SER A 66 11.00 16.32 0.64
CA SER A 66 10.90 16.31 -0.83
C SER A 66 10.58 14.92 -1.41
N ASP A 67 9.82 14.89 -2.52
CA ASP A 67 9.60 13.70 -3.37
C ASP A 67 10.92 13.03 -3.80
N ALA A 68 12.01 13.80 -3.91
CA ALA A 68 13.34 13.33 -4.27
C ALA A 68 13.98 12.40 -3.22
N GLU A 69 13.84 12.76 -1.95
CA GLU A 69 14.40 11.99 -0.83
C GLU A 69 13.72 10.63 -0.70
N ILE A 70 12.40 10.61 -0.90
CA ILE A 70 11.58 9.40 -0.91
C ILE A 70 12.08 8.42 -1.98
N ALA A 71 12.36 8.88 -3.19
CA ALA A 71 12.78 7.98 -4.26
C ALA A 71 14.20 7.44 -4.04
N ILE A 72 15.10 8.25 -3.47
CA ILE A 72 16.45 7.80 -3.09
C ILE A 72 16.35 6.71 -2.03
N GLU A 73 15.54 6.91 -0.99
CA GLU A 73 15.34 5.91 0.07
C GLU A 73 14.70 4.63 -0.48
N ALA A 74 13.66 4.76 -1.30
CA ALA A 74 13.04 3.62 -1.97
C ALA A 74 14.07 2.83 -2.80
N GLY A 75 14.92 3.52 -3.56
CA GLY A 75 15.99 2.89 -4.34
C GLY A 75 17.03 2.17 -3.48
N ARG A 76 17.36 2.70 -2.30
CA ARG A 76 18.27 2.06 -1.33
C ARG A 76 17.66 0.79 -0.75
N VAL A 77 16.41 0.86 -0.29
CA VAL A 77 15.71 -0.28 0.29
C VAL A 77 15.54 -1.40 -0.73
N ILE A 78 15.12 -1.10 -1.96
CA ILE A 78 14.93 -2.16 -2.97
C ILE A 78 16.23 -2.90 -3.27
N LYS A 79 17.36 -2.18 -3.32
CA LYS A 79 18.69 -2.79 -3.52
C LYS A 79 19.15 -3.66 -2.34
N SER A 80 18.63 -3.42 -1.13
CA SER A 80 18.96 -4.24 0.05
C SER A 80 18.07 -5.47 0.21
N ILE A 81 16.95 -5.54 -0.54
CA ILE A 81 16.09 -6.72 -0.57
C ILE A 81 16.78 -7.79 -1.42
N ASN A 82 17.27 -8.86 -0.80
CA ASN A 82 17.94 -9.96 -1.51
C ASN A 82 16.96 -10.93 -2.19
N ASN A 83 15.66 -10.81 -1.89
CA ASN A 83 14.63 -11.71 -2.37
C ASN A 83 13.93 -11.14 -3.63
N PRO A 84 14.00 -11.81 -4.79
CA PRO A 84 13.40 -11.31 -6.03
C PRO A 84 11.89 -11.10 -5.96
N LEU A 85 11.16 -11.97 -5.25
CA LEU A 85 9.71 -11.85 -5.12
C LEU A 85 9.33 -10.66 -4.24
N LEU A 86 10.05 -10.43 -3.15
CA LEU A 86 9.84 -9.23 -2.34
C LEU A 86 10.21 -7.97 -3.10
N GLN A 87 11.31 -7.99 -3.88
CA GLN A 87 11.62 -6.86 -4.77
C GLN A 87 10.45 -6.59 -5.72
N GLU A 88 9.92 -7.61 -6.41
CA GLU A 88 8.77 -7.48 -7.31
C GLU A 88 7.57 -6.85 -6.59
N ALA A 89 7.21 -7.38 -5.42
CA ALA A 89 6.09 -6.89 -4.62
C ALA A 89 6.22 -5.40 -4.31
N ILE A 90 7.40 -4.97 -3.86
CA ILE A 90 7.66 -3.58 -3.47
C ILE A 90 7.71 -2.66 -4.69
N ILE A 91 8.37 -3.08 -5.76
CA ILE A 91 8.44 -2.31 -7.00
C ILE A 91 7.03 -2.06 -7.54
N TRP A 92 6.20 -3.11 -7.62
CA TRP A 92 4.82 -2.99 -8.09
C TRP A 92 4.01 -1.98 -7.27
N ARG A 93 4.21 -1.94 -5.94
CA ARG A 93 3.54 -0.95 -5.07
C ARG A 93 4.00 0.47 -5.29
N LEU A 94 5.28 0.67 -5.50
CA LEU A 94 5.82 1.99 -5.79
C LEU A 94 5.33 2.46 -7.16
N GLU A 95 5.29 1.59 -8.15
CA GLU A 95 4.72 1.90 -9.47
C GLU A 95 3.25 2.31 -9.38
N LEU A 96 2.43 1.57 -8.61
CA LEU A 96 1.04 1.95 -8.35
C LEU A 96 0.94 3.37 -7.77
N ARG A 97 1.80 3.73 -6.81
CA ARG A 97 1.81 5.08 -6.21
C ARG A 97 2.19 6.17 -7.21
N ILE A 98 3.20 5.91 -8.03
CA ILE A 98 3.70 6.89 -9.00
C ILE A 98 2.62 7.18 -10.03
N ILE A 99 1.91 6.16 -10.48
CA ILE A 99 0.77 6.32 -11.38
C ILE A 99 -0.33 7.17 -10.72
N VAL A 100 -0.69 6.88 -9.46
CA VAL A 100 -1.70 7.68 -8.73
C VAL A 100 -1.25 9.14 -8.57
N THR A 101 0.01 9.37 -8.25
CA THR A 101 0.57 10.72 -8.13
C THR A 101 0.61 11.44 -9.49
N ALA A 102 0.87 10.75 -10.60
CA ALA A 102 0.77 11.30 -11.95
C ALA A 102 -0.66 11.77 -12.25
N ILE A 103 -1.66 10.93 -11.94
CA ILE A 103 -3.08 11.28 -12.10
C ILE A 103 -3.42 12.53 -11.28
N ARG A 104 -2.98 12.58 -10.01
CA ARG A 104 -3.18 13.75 -9.13
C ARG A 104 -2.53 15.01 -9.69
N ARG A 105 -1.28 14.94 -10.15
CA ARG A 105 -0.56 16.08 -10.74
C ARG A 105 -1.32 16.62 -11.96
N ARG A 106 -1.76 15.74 -12.87
CA ARG A 106 -2.53 16.16 -14.05
C ARG A 106 -3.85 16.83 -13.66
N LYS A 107 -4.60 16.27 -12.70
CA LYS A 107 -5.84 16.89 -12.21
C LYS A 107 -5.62 18.28 -11.61
N LEU A 108 -4.47 18.51 -10.97
CA LEU A 108 -4.10 19.80 -10.40
C LEU A 108 -3.45 20.75 -11.41
N ASN A 109 -3.50 20.45 -12.71
CA ASN A 109 -2.82 21.20 -13.78
C ASN A 109 -1.32 21.41 -13.52
N ARG A 110 -0.69 20.48 -12.80
CA ARG A 110 0.75 20.48 -12.57
C ARG A 110 1.45 19.71 -13.71
N PRO A 111 2.58 20.20 -14.22
CA PRO A 111 3.35 19.49 -15.23
C PRO A 111 3.85 18.13 -14.71
N PRO A 112 4.33 17.23 -15.60
CA PRO A 112 5.14 16.12 -15.15
C PRO A 112 6.33 16.66 -14.37
N SER A 113 6.90 15.87 -13.46
CA SER A 113 8.13 16.28 -12.77
C SER A 113 9.22 16.69 -13.75
N ASP A 114 10.12 17.54 -13.30
CA ASP A 114 11.36 17.77 -14.02
C ASP A 114 12.13 16.46 -14.24
N LYS A 115 12.87 16.40 -15.35
CA LYS A 115 13.68 15.22 -15.70
C LYS A 115 14.71 14.88 -14.62
N HIS A 116 15.18 15.90 -13.89
CA HIS A 116 16.17 15.80 -12.82
C HIS A 116 15.55 15.48 -11.44
N GLU A 117 14.23 15.58 -11.30
CA GLU A 117 13.53 15.28 -10.06
C GLU A 117 13.23 13.77 -10.00
N HIS A 118 13.83 13.06 -9.05
CA HIS A 118 13.60 11.63 -8.85
C HIS A 118 12.40 11.45 -7.93
N TRP A 119 11.17 11.37 -8.45
CA TRP A 119 9.98 11.23 -7.58
C TRP A 119 9.34 9.83 -7.65
N GLY A 120 10.05 8.86 -8.21
CA GLY A 120 9.51 7.53 -8.43
C GLY A 120 10.55 6.46 -8.74
N TYR A 121 10.12 5.22 -8.62
CA TYR A 121 10.85 4.00 -8.90
C TYR A 121 10.13 3.18 -9.99
N GLY A 122 10.87 2.37 -10.73
CA GLY A 122 10.31 1.42 -11.68
C GLY A 122 10.15 1.96 -13.10
N GLN A 123 9.68 1.10 -13.99
CA GLN A 123 9.67 1.34 -15.44
C GLN A 123 8.52 2.28 -15.88
N VAL A 124 7.58 2.55 -14.99
CA VAL A 124 6.41 3.41 -15.28
C VAL A 124 6.78 4.88 -15.40
N LEU A 125 7.83 5.33 -14.68
CA LEU A 125 8.15 6.75 -14.61
C LEU A 125 8.60 7.34 -15.96
N PRO A 126 9.51 6.70 -16.72
CA PRO A 126 9.84 7.14 -18.08
C PRO A 126 8.62 7.18 -19.01
N LEU A 127 7.74 6.18 -18.94
CA LEU A 127 6.52 6.10 -19.76
C LEU A 127 5.55 7.24 -19.44
N ILE A 128 5.32 7.52 -18.16
CA ILE A 128 4.47 8.64 -17.72
C ILE A 128 4.99 9.96 -18.26
N ARG A 129 6.31 10.17 -18.23
CA ARG A 129 6.94 11.39 -18.75
C ARG A 129 6.79 11.52 -20.27
N SER A 130 7.08 10.45 -21.02
CA SER A 130 7.01 10.48 -22.48
C SER A 130 5.59 10.62 -22.99
N ASN A 131 4.63 10.05 -22.27
CA ASN A 131 3.24 9.94 -22.67
C ASN A 131 2.33 10.87 -21.85
N TRP A 132 2.87 11.98 -21.33
CA TRP A 132 2.11 12.92 -20.50
C TRP A 132 0.94 13.59 -21.24
N GLN A 133 0.82 13.45 -22.55
CA GLN A 133 -0.34 13.94 -23.30
C GLN A 133 -1.46 12.90 -23.44
N LEU A 134 -1.16 11.61 -23.22
CA LEU A 134 -2.15 10.55 -23.29
C LEU A 134 -2.91 10.46 -21.96
N ASP A 135 -4.23 10.31 -22.03
CA ASP A 135 -5.09 10.22 -20.85
C ASP A 135 -4.59 9.15 -19.89
N ASP A 136 -4.29 7.96 -20.36
CA ASP A 136 -3.81 6.84 -19.53
C ASP A 136 -2.29 6.75 -19.37
N PHE A 137 -1.54 7.75 -19.85
CA PHE A 137 -0.06 7.72 -19.95
C PHE A 137 0.49 6.56 -20.80
N GLY A 138 -0.32 5.93 -21.65
CA GLY A 138 0.03 4.71 -22.36
C GLY A 138 0.17 3.49 -21.45
N LEU A 139 -0.41 3.51 -20.26
CA LEU A 139 -0.27 2.45 -19.25
C LEU A 139 -1.42 1.45 -19.24
N SER A 140 -2.57 1.70 -19.89
CA SER A 140 -3.77 0.84 -19.73
C SER A 140 -3.55 -0.61 -20.13
N HIS A 141 -2.64 -0.90 -21.07
CA HIS A 141 -2.33 -2.28 -21.45
C HIS A 141 -1.70 -3.07 -20.29
N ARG A 142 -0.77 -2.48 -19.56
CA ARG A 142 -0.07 -3.12 -18.43
C ARG A 142 -0.80 -2.92 -17.10
N PHE A 143 -1.50 -1.80 -16.97
CA PHE A 143 -2.25 -1.42 -15.78
C PHE A 143 -3.69 -1.05 -16.17
N PRO A 144 -4.57 -2.04 -16.45
CA PRO A 144 -5.94 -1.78 -16.89
C PRO A 144 -6.77 -0.93 -15.93
N TRP A 145 -6.38 -0.88 -14.65
CA TRP A 145 -7.03 -0.08 -13.63
C TRP A 145 -6.82 1.43 -13.78
N VAL A 146 -5.86 1.88 -14.60
CA VAL A 146 -5.51 3.31 -14.73
C VAL A 146 -6.69 4.14 -15.22
N ALA A 147 -7.38 3.67 -16.28
CA ALA A 147 -8.56 4.35 -16.80
C ALA A 147 -9.66 4.48 -15.73
N LYS A 148 -9.90 3.42 -14.95
CA LYS A 148 -10.87 3.46 -13.84
C LYS A 148 -10.44 4.43 -12.75
N ALA A 149 -9.17 4.44 -12.36
CA ALA A 149 -8.68 5.38 -11.36
C ALA A 149 -8.84 6.84 -11.81
N GLN A 150 -8.60 7.12 -13.08
CA GLN A 150 -8.79 8.46 -13.65
C GLN A 150 -10.24 8.92 -13.60
N ASP A 151 -11.18 8.06 -14.00
CA ASP A 151 -12.61 8.34 -13.92
C ASP A 151 -13.04 8.66 -12.46
N LEU A 152 -12.62 7.85 -11.49
CA LEU A 152 -12.88 8.09 -10.07
C LEU A 152 -12.27 9.43 -9.59
N PHE A 153 -11.07 9.77 -10.08
CA PHE A 153 -10.44 11.06 -9.78
C PHE A 153 -11.23 12.24 -10.36
N VAL A 154 -11.70 12.16 -11.61
CA VAL A 154 -12.48 13.22 -12.27
C VAL A 154 -13.81 13.43 -11.54
N LYS A 155 -14.46 12.34 -11.11
CA LYS A 155 -15.73 12.36 -10.38
C LYS A 155 -15.62 12.75 -8.90
N ASN A 156 -14.40 12.96 -8.39
CA ASN A 156 -14.12 13.20 -6.97
C ASN A 156 -14.57 12.06 -6.03
N GLU A 157 -14.60 10.82 -6.52
CA GLU A 157 -14.98 9.64 -5.75
C GLU A 157 -13.77 9.07 -4.98
N SER A 158 -13.29 9.84 -4.00
CA SER A 158 -12.07 9.53 -3.23
C SER A 158 -12.13 8.19 -2.49
N VAL A 159 -13.30 7.83 -1.94
CA VAL A 159 -13.52 6.57 -1.23
C VAL A 159 -13.44 5.37 -2.19
N GLU A 160 -14.10 5.46 -3.35
CA GLU A 160 -14.07 4.38 -4.35
C GLU A 160 -12.68 4.23 -4.98
N LEU A 161 -11.96 5.33 -5.15
CA LEU A 161 -10.55 5.30 -5.53
C LEU A 161 -9.71 4.57 -4.48
N GLU A 162 -9.84 4.91 -3.20
CA GLU A 162 -9.09 4.23 -2.14
C GLU A 162 -9.42 2.74 -2.10
N LYS A 163 -10.71 2.36 -2.24
CA LYS A 163 -11.13 0.96 -2.33
C LYS A 163 -10.46 0.23 -3.50
N LEU A 164 -10.45 0.85 -4.69
CA LEU A 164 -9.78 0.30 -5.88
C LEU A 164 -8.30 0.04 -5.58
N LEU A 165 -7.59 1.03 -5.04
CA LEU A 165 -6.15 0.95 -4.78
C LEU A 165 -5.82 -0.11 -3.72
N LEU A 166 -6.60 -0.21 -2.64
CA LEU A 166 -6.44 -1.22 -1.59
C LEU A 166 -6.77 -2.63 -2.09
N ASN A 167 -7.76 -2.77 -2.98
CA ASN A 167 -8.09 -4.07 -3.55
C ASN A 167 -7.04 -4.58 -4.55
N LEU A 168 -6.54 -3.72 -5.44
CA LEU A 168 -5.43 -4.05 -6.35
C LEU A 168 -4.22 -4.55 -5.55
N SER A 169 -3.92 -3.78 -4.51
CA SER A 169 -2.88 -4.02 -3.52
C SER A 169 -3.02 -5.38 -2.83
N TRP A 170 -4.23 -5.70 -2.39
CA TRP A 170 -4.56 -6.96 -1.72
C TRP A 170 -4.40 -8.16 -2.66
N GLN A 171 -5.02 -8.09 -3.84
CA GLN A 171 -5.02 -9.16 -4.85
C GLN A 171 -3.60 -9.44 -5.35
N HIS A 172 -2.77 -8.41 -5.51
CA HIS A 172 -1.39 -8.58 -5.94
C HIS A 172 -0.58 -9.40 -4.91
N TYR A 173 -0.66 -9.05 -3.62
CA TYR A 173 0.04 -9.79 -2.57
C TYR A 173 -0.50 -11.20 -2.36
N GLU A 174 -1.82 -11.38 -2.50
CA GLU A 174 -2.43 -12.71 -2.46
C GLU A 174 -1.90 -13.61 -3.56
N LYS A 175 -1.81 -13.09 -4.79
CA LYS A 175 -1.25 -13.84 -5.92
C LYS A 175 0.21 -14.21 -5.71
N LEU A 176 1.05 -13.27 -5.24
CA LEU A 176 2.45 -13.54 -4.93
C LEU A 176 2.61 -14.57 -3.81
N GLY A 177 1.69 -14.60 -2.84
CA GLY A 177 1.74 -15.50 -1.70
C GLY A 177 1.34 -16.94 -2.00
N GLN A 178 0.83 -17.27 -3.20
CA GLN A 178 0.29 -18.60 -3.50
C GLN A 178 1.31 -19.75 -3.36
N ALA A 179 2.61 -19.47 -3.45
CA ALA A 179 3.69 -20.46 -3.30
C ALA A 179 4.42 -20.39 -1.95
N HIS A 180 4.00 -19.49 -1.05
CA HIS A 180 4.71 -19.16 0.18
C HIS A 180 3.82 -19.38 1.40
N TYR A 181 4.22 -20.33 2.27
CA TYR A 181 3.39 -20.75 3.40
C TYR A 181 4.09 -20.57 4.76
N PHE A 182 5.38 -20.93 4.83
CA PHE A 182 6.16 -21.00 6.08
C PHE A 182 7.61 -20.55 5.89
N ASP A 183 7.79 -19.47 5.15
CA ASP A 183 9.05 -18.81 4.87
C ASP A 183 8.95 -17.30 5.15
N PHE A 184 10.06 -16.59 4.94
CA PHE A 184 10.12 -15.17 5.26
C PHE A 184 9.19 -14.36 4.34
N GLU A 185 9.07 -14.75 3.08
CA GLU A 185 8.20 -14.14 2.09
C GLU A 185 6.73 -14.22 2.52
N ALA A 186 6.29 -15.37 3.04
CA ALA A 186 4.96 -15.53 3.63
C ALA A 186 4.74 -14.54 4.79
N VAL A 187 5.74 -14.35 5.66
CA VAL A 187 5.65 -13.39 6.76
C VAL A 187 5.51 -11.96 6.25
N VAL A 188 6.36 -11.55 5.30
CA VAL A 188 6.32 -10.19 4.74
C VAL A 188 4.98 -9.95 4.06
N LEU A 189 4.54 -10.84 3.17
CA LEU A 189 3.25 -10.70 2.47
C LEU A 189 2.07 -10.69 3.44
N TYR A 190 2.14 -11.45 4.54
CA TYR A 190 1.16 -11.39 5.60
C TYR A 190 1.10 -10.00 6.24
N VAL A 191 2.25 -9.43 6.63
CA VAL A 191 2.33 -8.10 7.26
C VAL A 191 1.82 -7.03 6.29
N LEU A 192 2.21 -7.10 5.02
CA LEU A 192 1.76 -6.14 4.01
C LEU A 192 0.25 -6.21 3.74
N ARG A 193 -0.35 -7.41 3.82
CA ARG A 193 -1.81 -7.57 3.78
C ARG A 193 -2.47 -7.06 5.05
N TRP A 194 -1.85 -7.29 6.22
CA TRP A 194 -2.32 -6.76 7.50
C TRP A 194 -2.40 -5.23 7.48
N ASP A 195 -1.40 -4.55 6.91
CA ASP A 195 -1.40 -3.09 6.78
C ASP A 195 -2.57 -2.56 5.94
N ILE A 196 -2.95 -3.29 4.88
CA ILE A 196 -4.10 -2.93 4.04
C ILE A 196 -5.40 -3.02 4.86
N VAL A 197 -5.60 -4.13 5.58
CA VAL A 197 -6.79 -4.31 6.42
C VAL A 197 -6.83 -3.26 7.51
N ASN A 198 -5.72 -3.05 8.22
CA ASN A 198 -5.62 -2.07 9.29
C ASN A 198 -5.95 -0.66 8.78
N ARG A 199 -5.42 -0.27 7.61
CA ARG A 199 -5.71 1.03 6.99
C ARG A 199 -7.19 1.17 6.63
N TRP A 200 -7.79 0.12 6.07
CA TRP A 200 -9.21 0.15 5.73
C TRP A 200 -10.09 0.28 6.98
N THR A 201 -9.85 -0.52 8.02
CA THR A 201 -10.61 -0.46 9.28
C THR A 201 -10.51 0.93 9.93
N GLN A 202 -9.34 1.57 9.90
CA GLN A 202 -9.18 2.93 10.41
C GLN A 202 -9.95 3.97 9.58
N CYS A 203 -9.98 3.82 8.25
CA CYS A 203 -10.73 4.72 7.37
C CYS A 203 -12.24 4.59 7.60
N ASP A 204 -12.74 3.37 7.79
CA ASP A 204 -14.13 3.08 8.10
C ASP A 204 -14.55 3.64 9.47
N GLU A 205 -13.70 3.49 10.49
CA GLU A 205 -13.92 4.08 11.82
C GLU A 205 -13.99 5.62 11.78
N GLN A 206 -13.12 6.28 11.01
CA GLN A 206 -13.17 7.73 10.81
C GLN A 206 -14.43 8.16 10.06
N ALA A 207 -14.81 7.45 9.00
CA ALA A 207 -16.02 7.72 8.24
C ALA A 207 -17.28 7.56 9.11
N ALA A 208 -17.33 6.51 9.92
CA ALA A 208 -18.42 6.27 10.87
C ALA A 208 -18.51 7.39 11.93
N MET A 209 -17.37 7.87 12.44
CA MET A 209 -17.32 8.99 13.39
C MET A 209 -17.89 10.28 12.78
N LEU A 210 -17.48 10.63 11.56
CA LEU A 210 -17.99 11.81 10.86
C LEU A 210 -19.50 11.73 10.60
N GLN A 211 -20.00 10.55 10.24
CA GLN A 211 -21.44 10.32 10.07
C GLN A 211 -22.19 10.47 11.40
N PHE A 212 -21.64 9.94 12.49
CA PHE A 212 -22.21 10.09 13.82
C PHE A 212 -22.26 11.56 14.26
N GLU A 213 -21.17 12.32 14.11
CA GLU A 213 -21.14 13.76 14.41
C GLU A 213 -22.15 14.55 13.58
N ALA A 214 -22.29 14.24 12.29
CA ALA A 214 -23.29 14.85 11.42
C ALA A 214 -24.73 14.55 11.89
N LEU A 215 -25.00 13.33 12.36
CA LEU A 215 -26.29 12.94 12.91
C LEU A 215 -26.59 13.65 14.25
N VAL A 216 -25.61 13.72 15.15
CA VAL A 216 -25.75 14.44 16.44
C VAL A 216 -25.99 15.93 16.20
N ASN A 217 -25.22 16.58 15.33
CA ASN A 217 -25.39 17.99 15.01
C ASN A 217 -26.76 18.28 14.36
N ARG A 218 -27.25 17.39 13.49
CA ARG A 218 -28.61 17.50 12.94
C ARG A 218 -29.69 17.31 14.00
N GLY A 219 -29.48 16.39 14.94
CA GLY A 219 -30.40 16.16 16.07
C GLY A 219 -30.46 17.35 17.03
N LEU A 220 -29.33 17.99 17.32
CA LEU A 220 -29.25 19.17 18.19
C LEU A 220 -29.83 20.44 17.55
N LEU A 221 -29.79 20.57 16.21
CA LEU A 221 -30.40 21.66 15.47
C LEU A 221 -31.93 21.52 15.27
N GLN A 222 -32.50 20.34 15.55
CA GLN A 222 -33.96 20.11 15.49
C GLN A 222 -34.67 20.34 16.85
N THR A 223 -33.92 20.63 17.90
CA THR A 223 -34.44 20.88 19.26
C THR A 223 -34.29 22.34 19.74
N ALA A 224 -33.99 23.27 18.82
CA ALA A 224 -33.98 24.72 19.05
C ALA A 224 -35.03 25.38 18.16
#